data_AF-A0A6C0CNP6-F1
#
_entry.id   AF-A0A6C0CNP6-F1
#
_cell.length_a   1.000
_cell.length_b   1.000
_cell.length_c   1.000
_cell.angle_alpha   90.00
_cell.angle_beta   90.00
_cell.angle_gamma   90.00
#
_symmetry.space_group_name_H-M   'P 1'
#
loop_
_entity.id
_entity.type
_entity.pdbx_description
1 polymer ?
#
loop_
_entity_poly.entity_id
_entity_poly.type
_entity_poly.pdbx_seq_one_letter_code
_entity_poly.pdbx_strand_id
1 'polypeptide(L)'
;MDINRSVKENDAVMFDIDDTLISSRDKKVIEPVYNIYKSVKEKGYKIVIITARPGFQENIEWTERQLREINVQYDVLVFTPPENKGKFKRNSNYNYILSVGDMDTDLTDSVYSIKISM
;
A
#
# COMPACT_ATOMS: atom_id res chain seq x y z
N MET A 1 3.69 -20.76 -0.34
CA MET A 1 4.80 -19.84 -0.67
C MET A 1 6.00 -20.68 -0.98
N ASP A 2 6.59 -20.53 -2.16
CA ASP A 2 7.94 -21.07 -2.39
C ASP A 2 8.86 -20.46 -1.34
N ILE A 3 9.37 -21.31 -0.46
CA ILE A 3 10.20 -20.96 0.70
C ILE A 3 11.52 -20.30 0.29
N ASN A 4 11.79 -20.21 -1.02
CA ASN A 4 12.99 -19.68 -1.67
C ASN A 4 12.70 -18.60 -2.74
N ARG A 5 11.55 -17.92 -2.70
CA ARG A 5 11.29 -16.84 -3.68
C ARG A 5 12.30 -15.70 -3.47
N SER A 6 13.14 -15.46 -4.50
CA SER A 6 13.94 -14.24 -4.61
C SER A 6 13.07 -13.07 -5.11
N VAL A 7 13.22 -11.90 -4.49
CA VAL A 7 12.51 -10.68 -4.91
C VAL A 7 13.08 -10.19 -6.24
N LYS A 8 12.20 -9.98 -7.22
CA LYS A 8 12.58 -9.43 -8.54
C LYS A 8 12.49 -7.91 -8.52
N GLU A 9 13.20 -7.26 -9.44
CA GLU A 9 13.32 -5.79 -9.53
C GLU A 9 11.97 -5.05 -9.52
N ASN A 10 10.95 -5.59 -10.19
CA ASN A 10 9.62 -5.00 -10.29
C ASN A 10 8.59 -5.65 -9.37
N ASP A 11 8.98 -6.55 -8.46
CA ASP A 11 8.06 -7.09 -7.47
C ASP A 11 7.64 -5.99 -6.50
N ALA A 12 6.34 -5.76 -6.40
CA ALA A 12 5.75 -4.71 -5.59
C ALA A 12 4.79 -5.25 -4.53
N VAL A 13 4.68 -4.50 -3.45
CA VAL A 13 3.62 -4.64 -2.45
C VAL A 13 2.82 -3.35 -2.42
N MET A 14 1.51 -3.49 -2.55
CA MET A 14 0.58 -2.38 -2.47
C MET A 14 0.00 -2.27 -1.06
N PHE A 15 -0.10 -1.03 -0.57
CA PHE A 15 -0.81 -0.69 0.66
C PHE A 15 -1.83 0.42 0.38
N ASP A 16 -3.05 0.28 0.91
CA ASP A 16 -3.89 1.45 1.19
C ASP A 16 -3.41 2.17 2.47
N ILE A 17 -3.97 3.36 2.77
CA ILE A 17 -3.64 4.13 3.96
C ILE A 17 -4.74 4.02 5.02
N ASP A 18 -5.96 4.47 4.73
CA ASP A 18 -6.97 4.68 5.75
C ASP A 18 -7.62 3.34 6.11
N ASP A 19 -7.74 3.05 7.40
CA ASP A 19 -8.15 1.74 7.93
C ASP A 19 -7.26 0.55 7.47
N THR A 20 -6.07 0.87 6.95
CA THR A 20 -5.05 -0.09 6.52
C THR A 20 -3.69 0.14 7.18
N LEU A 21 -2.97 1.21 6.83
CA LEU A 21 -1.74 1.62 7.54
C LEU A 21 -2.06 2.45 8.78
N ILE A 22 -3.12 3.26 8.69
CA ILE A 22 -3.51 4.26 9.69
C ILE A 22 -5.01 4.14 9.92
N SER A 23 -5.41 3.97 11.17
CA SER A 23 -6.81 3.97 11.60
C SER A 23 -7.47 5.31 11.27
N SER A 24 -8.57 5.28 10.52
CA SER A 24 -9.33 6.49 10.19
C SER A 24 -9.99 7.10 11.43
N ARG A 25 -10.27 6.26 12.45
CA ARG A 25 -10.92 6.59 13.73
C ARG A 25 -10.07 7.46 14.66
N ASP A 26 -8.82 7.07 14.91
CA ASP A 26 -7.96 7.72 15.91
C ASP A 26 -6.58 8.11 15.38
N LYS A 27 -6.36 7.96 14.06
CA LYS A 27 -5.13 8.35 13.35
C LYS A 27 -3.87 7.63 13.83
N LYS A 28 -4.01 6.50 14.54
CA LYS A 28 -2.89 5.66 14.95
C LYS A 28 -2.49 4.68 13.88
N VAL A 29 -1.22 4.30 13.90
CA VAL A 29 -0.66 3.23 13.06
C VAL A 29 -1.33 1.90 13.40
N ILE A 30 -1.69 1.13 12.38
CA ILE A 30 -2.16 -0.25 12.54
C ILE A 30 -0.93 -1.15 12.56
N GLU A 31 -0.40 -1.40 13.77
CA GLU A 31 0.88 -2.09 14.00
C GLU A 31 1.07 -3.41 13.23
N PRO A 32 0.07 -4.31 13.12
CA PRO A 32 0.22 -5.51 12.31
C PRO A 32 0.55 -5.22 10.84
N VAL A 33 -0.09 -4.22 10.23
CA VAL A 33 0.14 -3.84 8.83
C VAL A 33 1.49 -3.12 8.69
N TYR A 34 1.84 -2.27 9.65
CA TYR A 34 3.14 -1.62 9.68
C TYR A 34 4.31 -2.62 9.78
N ASN A 35 4.13 -3.73 10.51
CA ASN A 35 5.11 -4.80 10.57
C ASN A 35 5.25 -5.55 9.23
N ILE A 36 4.16 -5.73 8.48
CA ILE A 36 4.21 -6.25 7.11
C ILE A 36 5.00 -5.30 6.21
N TYR A 37 4.68 -4.00 6.25
CA TYR A 37 5.40 -2.94 5.52
C TYR A 37 6.92 -3.02 5.77
N LYS A 38 7.36 -3.03 7.04
CA LYS A 38 8.78 -3.13 7.39
C LYS A 38 9.41 -4.39 6.79
N SER A 39 8.76 -5.54 6.97
CA SER A 39 9.31 -6.82 6.49
C SER A 39 9.45 -6.86 4.96
N VAL A 40 8.49 -6.34 4.21
CA VAL A 40 8.56 -6.35 2.74
C VAL A 40 9.53 -5.29 2.22
N LYS A 41 9.67 -4.14 2.91
CA LYS A 41 10.69 -3.14 2.57
C LYS A 41 12.10 -3.69 2.78
N GLU A 42 12.36 -4.34 3.92
CA GLU A 42 13.65 -4.98 4.24
C GLU A 42 14.03 -6.07 3.22
N LYS A 43 13.03 -6.78 2.68
CA LYS A 43 13.22 -7.79 1.63
C LYS A 43 13.45 -7.20 0.23
N GLY A 44 13.33 -5.88 0.07
CA GLY A 44 13.59 -5.18 -1.19
C GLY A 44 12.41 -5.07 -2.15
N TYR A 45 11.18 -5.33 -1.70
CA TYR A 45 9.99 -5.09 -2.53
C TYR A 45 9.79 -3.59 -2.78
N LYS A 46 9.28 -3.26 -3.97
CA LYS A 46 8.79 -1.91 -4.28
C LYS A 46 7.54 -1.62 -3.46
N ILE A 47 7.53 -0.49 -2.74
CA ILE A 47 6.38 -0.09 -1.94
C ILE A 47 5.53 0.87 -2.76
N VAL A 48 4.32 0.44 -3.10
CA VAL A 48 3.35 1.24 -3.85
C VAL A 48 2.20 1.57 -2.92
N ILE A 49 1.99 2.84 -2.62
CA ILE A 49 0.83 3.28 -1.83
C ILE A 49 -0.24 3.78 -2.81
N ILE A 50 -1.44 3.20 -2.73
CA ILE A 50 -2.58 3.64 -3.55
C ILE A 50 -3.74 3.95 -2.62
N THR A 51 -4.11 5.23 -2.54
CA THR A 51 -5.13 5.72 -1.61
C THR A 51 -6.30 6.40 -2.31
N ALA A 52 -7.48 6.27 -1.72
CA ALA A 52 -8.70 6.98 -2.13
C ALA A 52 -8.79 8.41 -1.57
N ARG A 53 -7.78 8.86 -0.81
CA ARG A 53 -7.68 10.26 -0.37
C ARG A 53 -7.77 11.23 -1.57
N PRO A 54 -8.34 12.43 -1.38
CA PRO A 54 -8.40 13.43 -2.44
C PRO A 54 -7.03 13.84 -2.99
N GLY A 55 -6.88 13.91 -4.30
CA GLY A 55 -5.61 14.25 -4.97
C GLY A 55 -5.33 15.75 -5.16
N PHE A 56 -5.89 16.63 -4.31
CA PHE A 56 -5.55 18.07 -4.35
C PHE A 56 -4.29 18.37 -3.53
N GLN A 57 -3.53 19.39 -3.94
CA GLN A 57 -2.17 19.66 -3.45
C GLN A 57 -2.02 19.64 -1.92
N GLU A 58 -2.90 20.34 -1.19
CA GLU A 58 -2.84 20.40 0.27
C GLU A 58 -3.00 19.01 0.91
N ASN A 59 -3.89 18.17 0.38
CA ASN A 59 -4.09 16.82 0.91
C ASN A 59 -2.96 15.85 0.53
N ILE A 60 -2.31 16.07 -0.61
CA ILE A 60 -1.08 15.37 -0.98
C ILE A 60 -0.01 15.69 0.06
N GLU A 61 0.31 16.97 0.27
CA GLU A 61 1.34 17.41 1.23
C GLU A 61 1.06 16.92 2.65
N TRP A 62 -0.21 16.97 3.08
CA TRP A 62 -0.62 16.44 4.37
C TRP A 62 -0.38 14.92 4.46
N THR A 63 -0.74 14.17 3.42
CA THR A 63 -0.54 12.72 3.37
C THR A 63 0.94 12.34 3.40
N GLU A 64 1.78 13.02 2.62
CA GLU A 64 3.22 12.78 2.61
C GLU A 64 3.87 13.08 3.95
N ARG A 65 3.45 14.16 4.63
CA ARG A 65 3.90 14.49 5.98
C ARG A 65 3.50 13.41 6.98
N GLN A 66 2.23 12.97 6.95
CA GLN A 66 1.75 11.92 7.85
C GLN A 66 2.53 10.61 7.66
N LEU A 67 2.77 10.18 6.43
CA LEU A 67 3.57 8.98 6.13
C LEU A 67 5.01 9.13 6.64
N ARG A 68 5.60 10.32 6.50
CA ARG A 68 6.94 10.63 7.02
C ARG A 68 7.00 10.55 8.55
N GLU A 69 6.00 11.09 9.24
CA GLU A 69 5.92 11.08 10.70
C GLU A 69 5.88 9.64 11.28
N ILE A 70 5.28 8.70 10.55
CA ILE A 70 5.24 7.28 10.92
C ILE A 70 6.35 6.44 10.26
N ASN A 71 7.36 7.08 9.65
CA ASN A 71 8.49 6.43 8.98
C ASN A 71 8.10 5.44 7.85
N VAL A 72 7.03 5.73 7.13
CA VAL A 72 6.64 5.01 5.91
C VAL A 72 7.29 5.66 4.69
N GLN A 73 8.16 4.90 4.02
CA GLN A 73 8.81 5.26 2.76
C GLN A 73 8.15 4.47 1.62
N TYR A 74 7.93 5.14 0.49
CA TYR A 74 7.31 4.55 -0.70
C TYR A 74 8.14 4.81 -1.95
N ASP A 75 8.01 3.91 -2.92
CA ASP A 75 8.56 4.08 -4.26
C ASP A 75 7.55 4.85 -5.15
N VAL A 76 6.25 4.64 -4.94
CA VAL A 76 5.16 5.34 -5.65
C VAL A 76 4.01 5.65 -4.70
N LEU A 77 3.45 6.85 -4.80
CA LEU A 77 2.22 7.27 -4.10
C LEU A 77 1.18 7.70 -5.14
N VAL A 78 -0.01 7.09 -5.07
CA VAL A 78 -1.09 7.29 -6.04
C VAL A 78 -2.37 7.69 -5.32
N PHE A 79 -2.96 8.80 -5.76
CA PHE A 79 -4.28 9.26 -5.33
C PHE A 79 -5.29 8.94 -6.42
N THR A 80 -6.22 8.03 -6.16
CA THR A 80 -7.20 7.59 -7.16
C THR A 80 -8.44 7.01 -6.49
N PRO A 81 -9.64 7.17 -7.08
CA PRO A 81 -10.84 6.51 -6.57
C PRO A 81 -10.67 4.98 -6.42
N PRO A 82 -11.37 4.35 -5.45
CA PRO A 82 -11.24 2.91 -5.18
C PRO A 82 -11.34 2.02 -6.43
N GLU A 83 -12.31 2.29 -7.30
CA GLU A 83 -12.57 1.52 -8.53
C GLU A 83 -11.41 1.58 -9.55
N ASN A 84 -10.54 2.58 -9.45
CA ASN A 84 -9.42 2.76 -10.38
C ASN A 84 -8.12 2.11 -9.90
N LYS A 85 -8.06 1.59 -8.67
CA LYS A 85 -6.84 0.98 -8.11
C LYS A 85 -6.37 -0.22 -8.94
N GLY A 86 -7.28 -1.13 -9.27
CA GLY A 86 -6.96 -2.28 -10.14
C GLY A 86 -6.50 -1.88 -11.54
N LYS A 87 -7.11 -0.83 -12.11
CA LYS A 87 -6.68 -0.27 -13.41
C LYS A 87 -5.26 0.29 -13.33
N PHE A 88 -4.91 1.02 -12.27
CA PHE A 88 -3.54 1.49 -12.05
C PHE A 88 -2.57 0.30 -11.98
N LYS A 89 -2.88 -0.73 -11.20
CA LYS A 89 -2.02 -1.92 -11.05
C LYS A 89 -1.76 -2.62 -12.38
N ARG A 90 -2.79 -2.85 -13.19
CA ARG A 90 -2.65 -3.50 -14.51
C ARG A 90 -1.85 -2.67 -15.51
N ASN A 91 -1.91 -1.34 -15.40
CA ASN A 91 -1.24 -0.42 -16.31
C ASN A 91 0.15 0.02 -15.81
N SER A 92 0.53 -0.36 -14.60
CA SER A 92 1.88 -0.14 -14.09
C SER A 92 2.79 -1.29 -14.54
N ASN A 93 4.10 -1.05 -14.51
CA ASN A 93 5.10 -2.06 -14.87
C ASN A 93 5.49 -2.95 -13.67
N TYR A 94 4.70 -2.93 -12.59
CA TYR A 94 4.98 -3.68 -11.38
C TYR A 94 4.30 -5.05 -11.37
N ASN A 95 4.99 -6.02 -10.78
CA ASN A 95 4.44 -7.33 -10.45
C ASN A 95 3.95 -7.32 -9.00
N TYR A 96 2.66 -7.06 -8.79
CA TYR A 96 2.10 -6.98 -7.43
C TYR A 96 2.01 -8.36 -6.78
N ILE A 97 2.93 -8.61 -5.84
CA ILE A 97 2.99 -9.87 -5.10
C ILE A 97 1.98 -9.89 -3.97
N LEU A 98 1.80 -8.75 -3.31
CA LEU A 98 0.88 -8.63 -2.19
C LEU A 98 0.15 -7.28 -2.28
N SER A 99 -1.14 -7.29 -2.00
CA SER A 99 -1.90 -6.10 -1.64
C SER A 99 -2.46 -6.20 -0.23
N VAL A 100 -2.40 -5.10 0.51
CA VAL A 100 -2.97 -5.00 1.86
C VAL A 100 -3.94 -3.82 1.88
N GLY A 101 -5.18 -4.07 2.30
CA GLY A 101 -6.23 -3.06 2.32
C GLY A 101 -7.51 -3.52 3.03
N ASP A 102 -8.35 -2.57 3.39
CA ASP A 102 -9.65 -2.78 4.06
C ASP A 102 -10.82 -2.84 3.06
N MET A 103 -10.65 -2.38 1.82
CA MET A 103 -11.67 -2.46 0.76
C MET A 103 -11.35 -3.56 -0.26
N ASP A 104 -12.38 -4.15 -0.88
CA ASP A 104 -12.17 -5.23 -1.87
C ASP A 104 -11.39 -4.73 -3.10
N THR A 105 -11.56 -3.45 -3.43
CA THR A 105 -10.84 -2.76 -4.49
C THR A 105 -9.33 -2.66 -4.25
N ASP A 106 -8.87 -2.76 -3.00
CA ASP A 106 -7.44 -2.77 -2.67
C ASP A 106 -6.80 -4.10 -3.01
N LEU A 107 -7.58 -5.17 -3.00
CA LEU A 107 -7.07 -6.54 -3.04
C LEU A 107 -6.96 -7.11 -4.46
N THR A 108 -7.45 -6.37 -5.46
CA THR A 108 -7.46 -6.82 -6.85
C THR A 108 -6.07 -6.78 -7.47
N ASP A 109 -5.89 -7.55 -8.55
CA ASP A 109 -4.72 -7.49 -9.43
C ASP A 109 -3.39 -7.72 -8.69
N SER A 110 -3.37 -8.67 -7.76
CA SER A 110 -2.18 -9.10 -7.01
C SER A 110 -2.19 -10.60 -6.82
N VAL A 111 -1.00 -11.20 -6.66
CA VAL A 111 -0.88 -12.65 -6.44
C VAL A 111 -1.50 -13.07 -5.10
N TYR A 112 -1.25 -12.28 -4.06
CA TYR A 112 -1.80 -12.48 -2.72
C TYR A 112 -2.45 -11.19 -2.22
N SER A 113 -3.35 -11.34 -1.27
CA SER A 113 -4.06 -10.23 -0.65
C SER A 113 -4.26 -10.47 0.84
N ILE A 114 -4.09 -9.44 1.66
CA ILE A 114 -4.47 -9.43 3.06
C ILE A 114 -5.58 -8.39 3.23
N LYS A 115 -6.78 -8.89 3.54
CA LYS A 115 -7.92 -8.05 3.91
C LYS A 115 -7.75 -7.63 5.36
N ILE A 116 -7.79 -6.33 5.63
CA ILE A 116 -7.91 -5.80 6.97
C ILE A 116 -9.39 -5.68 7.31
N SER A 117 -9.77 -6.24 8.45
CA SER A 117 -11.10 -6.11 9.03
C SER A 117 -10.91 -5.79 10.50
N MET A 118 -11.30 -4.58 10.90
CA MET A 118 -11.27 -4.12 12.28
C MET A 118 -12.64 -4.22 12.93
#